data_AF-A0A1V8NJ24-F1
#
_entry.id   AF-A0A1V8NJ24-F1
#
_cell.length_a   1.000
_cell.length_b   1.000
_cell.length_c   1.000
_cell.angle_alpha   90.00
_cell.angle_beta   90.00
_cell.angle_gamma   90.00
#
_symmetry.space_group_name_H-M   'P 1'
#
loop_
_entity.id
_entity.type
_entity.pdbx_description
1 polymer ?
#
loop_
_entity_poly.entity_id
_entity_poly.type
_entity_poly.pdbx_seq_one_letter_code
_entity_poly.pdbx_strand_id
1 'polypeptide(L)'
;MTLNLDLPPELEQYLLQEAEQQGLSVEAMTLQLLTNSLQLRQQQAEAVYMLQSWIDDEDVEEQQETGEYLVQVLDEDRLSDRKLFPLEMKGVTW
;
A
#
# COMPACT_ATOMS: atom_id res chain seq x y z
N MET A 1 -32.86 6.53 -11.54
CA MET A 1 -31.95 7.56 -12.07
C MET A 1 -31.37 7.00 -13.37
N THR A 2 -31.28 7.80 -14.42
CA THR A 2 -30.74 7.34 -15.72
C THR A 2 -29.49 8.15 -16.02
N LEU A 3 -28.39 7.45 -16.33
CA LEU A 3 -27.11 8.04 -16.72
C LEU A 3 -26.80 7.59 -18.14
N ASN A 4 -26.55 8.55 -19.04
CA ASN A 4 -26.08 8.26 -20.39
C ASN A 4 -24.57 8.43 -20.42
N LEU A 5 -23.86 7.39 -20.85
CA LEU A 5 -22.41 7.40 -21.04
C LEU A 5 -22.12 7.44 -22.53
N ASP A 6 -21.41 8.47 -22.96
CA ASP A 6 -20.86 8.56 -24.31
C ASP A 6 -19.44 8.01 -24.27
N LEU A 7 -19.21 6.87 -24.93
CA LEU A 7 -17.96 6.13 -24.85
C LEU A 7 -17.25 6.17 -26.21
N PRO A 8 -15.91 6.30 -26.23
CA PRO A 8 -15.14 6.02 -27.43
C PRO A 8 -15.45 4.62 -27.98
N PRO A 9 -15.47 4.43 -29.32
CA PRO A 9 -15.84 3.16 -29.93
C PRO A 9 -15.06 1.95 -29.39
N GLU A 10 -13.79 2.15 -29.07
CA GLU A 10 -12.92 1.10 -28.53
C GLU A 10 -13.36 0.64 -27.13
N LEU A 11 -13.79 1.58 -26.28
CA LEU A 11 -14.26 1.29 -24.93
C LEU A 11 -15.67 0.70 -24.93
N GLU A 12 -16.54 1.17 -25.83
CA GLU A 12 -17.85 0.57 -26.04
C GLU A 12 -17.70 -0.91 -26.44
N GLN A 13 -16.85 -1.19 -27.42
CA GLN A 13 -16.64 -2.55 -27.90
C GLN A 13 -16.00 -3.46 -26.84
N TYR A 14 -15.04 -2.93 -26.06
CA TYR A 14 -14.47 -3.64 -24.93
C TYR A 14 -15.52 -4.00 -23.88
N LEU A 15 -16.38 -3.05 -23.51
CA LEU A 15 -17.45 -3.25 -22.53
C LEU A 15 -18.46 -4.30 -22.99
N LEU A 16 -18.87 -4.26 -24.26
CA LEU A 16 -19.76 -5.26 -24.86
C LEU A 16 -19.16 -6.67 -24.79
N GLN A 17 -17.89 -6.79 -25.17
CA GLN A 17 -17.18 -8.06 -25.18
C GLN A 17 -17.01 -8.64 -23.77
N GLU A 18 -16.64 -7.81 -22.80
CA GLU A 18 -16.51 -8.21 -21.40
C GLU A 18 -17.84 -8.60 -20.77
N ALA A 19 -18.92 -7.87 -21.06
CA ALA A 19 -20.26 -8.23 -20.60
C ALA A 19 -20.67 -9.61 -21.14
N GLU A 20 -20.42 -9.89 -22.43
CA GLU A 20 -20.68 -11.19 -23.04
C GLU A 20 -19.84 -12.30 -22.38
N GLN A 21 -18.54 -12.09 -22.17
CA GLN A 21 -17.65 -13.06 -21.54
C GLN A 21 -18.09 -13.45 -20.12
N GLN A 22 -18.60 -12.47 -19.37
CA GLN A 22 -19.06 -12.68 -17.99
C GLN A 22 -20.54 -13.09 -17.92
N GLY A 23 -21.24 -13.17 -19.06
CA GLY A 23 -22.67 -13.50 -19.12
C GLY A 23 -23.57 -12.45 -18.45
N LEU A 24 -23.12 -11.19 -18.39
CA LEU A 24 -23.81 -10.07 -17.77
C LEU A 24 -24.43 -9.16 -18.83
N SER A 25 -25.44 -8.37 -18.43
CA SER A 25 -25.89 -7.26 -19.26
C SER A 25 -24.83 -6.15 -19.26
N VAL A 26 -24.85 -5.33 -20.31
CA VAL A 26 -23.93 -4.19 -20.46
C VAL A 26 -24.09 -3.22 -19.28
N GLU A 27 -25.32 -3.00 -18.83
CA GLU A 27 -25.63 -2.15 -17.68
C GLU A 27 -25.07 -2.73 -16.38
N ALA A 28 -25.24 -4.04 -16.15
CA ALA A 28 -24.71 -4.72 -14.97
C ALA A 28 -23.17 -4.66 -14.94
N MET A 29 -22.53 -4.91 -16.08
CA MET A 29 -21.07 -4.83 -16.21
C MET A 29 -20.57 -3.40 -15.98
N THR A 30 -21.26 -2.41 -16.55
CA THR A 30 -20.94 -0.98 -16.35
C THR A 30 -21.03 -0.59 -14.88
N LEU A 31 -22.11 -1.00 -14.19
CA LEU A 31 -22.28 -0.72 -12.77
C LEU A 31 -21.21 -1.38 -11.91
N GLN A 32 -20.80 -2.61 -12.24
CA GLN A 32 -19.74 -3.32 -11.54
C GLN A 32 -18.40 -2.61 -11.71
N LEU A 33 -18.03 -2.23 -12.94
CA LEU A 33 -16.80 -1.49 -13.22
C LEU A 33 -16.77 -0.12 -12.51
N LEU A 34 -17.88 0.62 -12.56
CA LEU A 34 -17.99 1.90 -11.86
C LEU A 34 -17.84 1.72 -10.36
N THR A 35 -18.54 0.75 -9.76
CA THR A 35 -18.46 0.46 -8.33
C THR A 35 -17.04 0.10 -7.91
N ASN A 36 -16.39 -0.80 -8.65
CA ASN A 36 -15.01 -1.22 -8.39
C ASN A 36 -14.04 -0.04 -8.51
N SER A 37 -14.21 0.84 -9.50
CA SER A 37 -13.34 2.01 -9.68
C SER A 37 -13.47 3.02 -8.55
N LEU A 38 -14.70 3.24 -8.05
CA LEU A 38 -14.96 4.13 -6.92
C LEU A 38 -14.38 3.55 -5.62
N GLN A 39 -14.58 2.26 -5.40
CA GLN A 39 -14.05 1.56 -4.22
C GLN A 39 -12.50 1.53 -4.24
N LEU A 40 -11.90 1.26 -5.39
CA LEU A 40 -10.44 1.28 -5.54
C LEU A 40 -9.87 2.65 -5.23
N ARG A 41 -10.50 3.73 -5.71
CA ARG A 41 -10.08 5.10 -5.40
C ARG A 41 -10.12 5.39 -3.90
N GLN A 42 -11.17 4.95 -3.22
CA GLN A 42 -11.30 5.12 -1.78
C GLN A 42 -10.20 4.35 -1.03
N GLN A 43 -9.96 3.09 -1.39
CA GLN A 43 -8.90 2.28 -0.79
C GLN A 43 -7.51 2.88 -1.02
N GLN A 44 -7.25 3.43 -2.22
CA GLN A 44 -5.99 4.13 -2.50
C GLN A 44 -5.82 5.37 -1.64
N ALA A 45 -6.88 6.15 -1.42
CA ALA A 45 -6.81 7.33 -0.56
C ALA A 45 -6.55 6.95 0.92
N GLU A 46 -7.20 5.89 1.41
CA GLU A 46 -6.96 5.35 2.76
C GLU A 46 -5.53 4.81 2.92
N ALA A 47 -5.01 4.10 1.90
CA ALA A 47 -3.63 3.62 1.89
C ALA A 47 -2.62 4.77 1.89
N VAL A 48 -2.84 5.81 1.08
CA VAL A 48 -2.00 7.02 1.09
C VAL A 48 -2.05 7.72 2.45
N TYR A 49 -3.23 7.86 3.04
CA TYR A 49 -3.38 8.46 4.37
C TYR A 49 -2.64 7.66 5.45
N MET A 50 -2.73 6.32 5.43
CA MET A 50 -2.00 5.45 6.34
C MET A 50 -0.48 5.61 6.17
N LEU A 51 0.02 5.58 4.94
CA LEU A 51 1.45 5.76 4.66
C LEU A 51 1.92 7.14 5.11
N GLN A 52 1.13 8.18 4.88
CA GLN A 52 1.43 9.52 5.35
C GLN A 52 1.42 9.59 6.88
N SER A 53 0.50 8.90 7.55
CA SER A 53 0.50 8.82 9.01
C SER A 53 1.77 8.18 9.55
N TRP A 54 2.37 7.19 8.90
CA TRP A 54 3.65 6.61 9.33
C TRP A 54 4.84 7.53 9.09
N ILE A 55 4.76 8.38 8.07
CA ILE A 55 5.78 9.41 7.80
C ILE A 55 5.65 10.54 8.83
N ASP A 56 4.42 10.91 9.16
CA ASP A 56 4.10 12.02 10.06
C ASP A 56 4.11 11.60 11.55
N ASP A 57 4.11 10.30 11.86
CA ASP A 57 4.33 9.75 13.21
C ASP A 57 5.82 9.90 13.53
N GLU A 58 6.24 11.16 13.69
CA GLU A 58 7.57 11.62 14.03
C GLU A 58 7.87 11.44 15.53
N ASP A 59 7.55 10.29 16.14
CA ASP A 59 8.24 9.94 17.40
C ASP A 59 9.63 9.38 17.08
N VAL A 60 10.43 10.20 16.40
CA VAL A 60 11.81 9.91 16.01
C VAL A 60 12.63 9.61 17.27
N GLU A 61 12.29 10.23 18.40
CA GLU A 61 12.90 9.94 19.70
C GLU A 61 12.55 8.53 20.19
N GLU A 62 11.27 8.13 20.23
CA GLU A 62 10.87 6.77 20.61
C GLU A 62 11.46 5.71 19.67
N GLN A 63 11.49 5.98 18.36
CA GLN A 63 12.07 5.07 17.36
C GLN A 63 13.59 4.95 17.51
N GLN A 64 14.28 6.06 17.81
CA GLN A 64 15.72 6.03 18.08
C GLN A 64 16.02 5.27 19.38
N GLU A 65 15.28 5.54 20.45
CA GLU A 65 15.42 4.84 21.73
C GLU A 65 15.16 3.33 21.58
N THR A 66 14.10 2.96 20.86
CA THR A 66 13.77 1.57 20.56
C THR A 66 14.86 0.90 19.72
N GLY A 67 15.39 1.60 18.72
CA GLY A 67 16.48 1.12 17.89
C GLY A 67 17.78 0.89 18.67
N GLU A 68 18.16 1.83 19.53
CA GLU A 68 19.33 1.71 20.40
C GLU A 68 19.18 0.55 21.39
N TYR A 69 17.99 0.36 21.96
CA TYR A 69 17.67 -0.76 22.84
C TYR A 69 17.77 -2.12 22.12
N LEU A 70 17.24 -2.23 20.90
CA LEU A 70 17.31 -3.47 20.11
C LEU A 70 18.75 -3.86 19.78
N VAL A 71 19.57 -2.90 19.37
CA VAL A 71 21.00 -3.13 19.10
C VAL A 71 21.70 -3.67 20.35
N GLN A 72 21.41 -3.10 21.51
CA GLN A 72 21.98 -3.55 22.78
C GLN A 72 21.55 -4.99 23.12
N VAL A 73 20.26 -5.30 23.08
CA VAL A 73 19.74 -6.64 23.43
C VAL A 73 20.29 -7.71 22.49
N LEU A 74 20.40 -7.43 21.19
CA LEU A 74 20.94 -8.39 20.21
C LEU A 74 22.43 -8.66 20.41
N ASP A 75 23.20 -7.68 20.87
CA ASP A 75 24.60 -7.88 21.26
C ASP A 75 24.72 -8.68 22.57
N GLU A 76 23.84 -8.41 23.54
CA GLU A 76 23.82 -9.09 24.85
C GLU A 76 23.35 -10.55 24.79
N ASP A 77 22.44 -10.90 23.86
CA ASP A 77 21.97 -12.27 23.64
C ASP A 77 23.06 -13.18 23.01
N ARG A 78 24.18 -12.60 22.55
CA ARG A 78 25.29 -13.39 21.99
C ARG A 78 26.05 -14.15 23.07
N LEU A 79 26.31 -15.42 22.79
CA LEU A 79 27.25 -16.26 23.54
C LEU A 79 28.74 -15.94 23.27
N SER A 80 29.06 -14.89 22.50
CA SER A 80 30.41 -14.52 22.08
C SER A 80 30.67 -13.06 22.37
N ASP A 81 31.88 -12.74 22.84
CA ASP A 81 32.32 -11.37 23.14
C ASP A 81 32.36 -10.44 21.92
N ARG A 82 32.23 -10.97 20.70
CA ARG A 82 32.20 -10.18 19.47
C ARG A 82 30.79 -9.64 19.20
N LYS A 83 30.63 -8.33 19.32
CA LYS A 83 29.40 -7.59 18.97
C LYS A 83 28.97 -7.82 17.51
N LEU A 84 27.67 -7.97 17.28
CA LEU A 84 27.02 -7.88 15.96
C LEU A 84 27.09 -6.46 15.41
N PHE A 85 26.95 -5.46 16.29
CA PHE A 85 26.86 -4.05 15.91
C PHE A 85 27.95 -3.20 16.60
N PRO A 86 29.22 -3.29 16.17
CA PRO A 86 30.29 -2.48 16.74
C PRO A 86 30.09 -0.99 16.46
N LEU A 87 30.30 -0.14 17.46
CA LEU A 87 30.08 1.32 17.38
C LEU A 87 30.89 1.98 16.25
N GLU A 88 32.11 1.49 16.00
CA GLU A 88 32.99 1.96 14.94
C GLU A 88 32.44 1.73 13.52
N MET A 89 31.44 0.85 13.37
CA MET A 89 30.81 0.52 12.09
C MET A 89 29.45 1.24 11.87
N LYS A 90 28.97 2.02 12.86
CA LYS A 90 27.72 2.79 12.77
C LYS A 90 27.85 3.88 11.70
N GLY A 91 26.95 3.89 10.72
CA GLY A 91 26.98 4.74 9.53
C GLY A 91 27.88 4.23 8.39
N VAL A 92 28.54 3.08 8.54
CA VAL A 92 29.36 2.46 7.49
C VAL A 92 28.71 1.19 6.96
N THR A 93 28.22 0.33 7.87
CA THR A 93 27.59 -0.96 7.51
C THR A 93 26.20 -1.15 8.11
N TRP A 94 25.86 -0.39 9.16
CA TRP A 94 24.57 -0.38 9.83
C TRP A 94 24.32 1.00 10.44
#